data_AF-A0AAW7WMJ0-F1
#
_entry.id   AF-A0AAW7WMJ0-F1
#
_cell.length_a   1.000
_cell.length_b   1.000
_cell.length_c   1.000
_cell.angle_alpha   90.00
_cell.angle_beta   90.00
_cell.angle_gamma   90.00
#
_symmetry.space_group_name_H-M   'P 1'
#
loop_
_entity.id
_entity.type
_entity.pdbx_description
1 polymer ?
#
loop_
_entity_poly.entity_id
_entity_poly.type
_entity_poly.pdbx_seq_one_letter_code
_entity_poly.pdbx_strand_id
1 'polypeptide(L)'
;MDIQKLTEDYRKRFDAFYGQNAIGNSGGKKKKAQPERPNFLAEVIRPVLDALVEQLPEYGFSKTTDKYAMYGDYYRIKAGIVLIGGFSVDDDFGLLFTPLFHGKPCGKGQKITDSQQLADVLRKEFEKRKVKMKT
;
A
#
# COMPACT_ATOMS: atom_id res chain seq x y z
N MET A 1 8.71 2.33 -9.61
CA MET A 1 8.60 3.07 -8.34
C MET A 1 9.28 2.27 -7.24
N ASP A 2 10.08 2.94 -6.41
CA ASP A 2 10.75 2.36 -5.26
C ASP A 2 9.82 2.41 -4.05
N ILE A 3 9.27 1.26 -3.65
CA ILE A 3 8.28 1.15 -2.57
C ILE A 3 8.99 1.23 -1.22
N GLN A 4 10.19 0.65 -1.12
CA GLN A 4 11.00 0.72 0.08
C GLN A 4 11.35 2.17 0.42
N LYS A 5 11.77 2.98 -0.57
CA LYS A 5 11.99 4.40 -0.34
C LYS A 5 10.72 5.12 0.12
N LEU A 6 9.56 4.77 -0.44
CA LEU A 6 8.27 5.35 -0.06
C LEU A 6 7.91 5.04 1.41
N THR A 7 8.14 3.80 1.87
CA THR A 7 7.90 3.41 3.26
C THR A 7 8.95 4.02 4.21
N GLU A 8 10.20 4.15 3.79
CA GLU A 8 11.25 4.83 4.56
C GLU A 8 10.97 6.33 4.74
N ASP A 9 10.51 7.00 3.69
CA ASP A 9 10.16 8.42 3.75
C ASP A 9 8.92 8.63 4.63
N TYR A 10 7.93 7.74 4.54
CA TYR A 10 6.81 7.72 5.48
C TYR A 10 7.28 7.52 6.92
N ARG A 11 8.16 6.56 7.19
CA ARG A 11 8.70 6.30 8.54
C ARG A 11 9.37 7.54 9.12
N LYS A 12 10.24 8.21 8.34
CA LYS A 12 10.87 9.48 8.77
C LYS A 12 9.84 10.54 9.15
N ARG A 13 8.76 10.66 8.37
CA ARG A 13 7.67 11.61 8.65
C ARG A 13 6.87 11.20 9.89
N PHE A 14 6.60 9.90 10.04
CA PHE A 14 5.94 9.33 11.21
C PHE A 14 6.74 9.61 12.48
N ASP A 15 8.04 9.30 12.49
CA ASP A 15 8.94 9.54 13.62
C ASP A 15 9.08 11.04 13.92
N ALA A 16 9.15 11.89 12.91
CA ALA A 16 9.20 13.34 13.12
C ALA A 16 7.92 13.88 13.77
N PHE A 17 6.75 13.35 13.39
CA PHE A 17 5.45 13.79 13.91
C PHE A 17 5.13 13.21 15.29
N TYR A 18 5.40 11.92 15.51
CA TYR A 18 5.04 11.22 16.76
C TYR A 18 6.22 11.09 17.73
N GLY A 19 7.46 10.97 17.25
CA GLY A 19 8.65 10.87 18.08
C GLY A 19 8.98 12.16 18.84
N GLN A 20 8.58 13.34 18.32
CA GLN A 20 8.66 14.61 19.04
C GLN A 20 7.65 14.72 20.20
N ASN A 21 6.54 13.96 20.17
CA ASN A 21 5.52 14.01 21.22
C ASN A 21 5.85 13.14 22.45
N ALA A 22 6.85 12.26 22.37
CA ALA A 22 7.30 11.43 23.49
C ALA A 22 8.33 12.12 24.40
N ILE A 23 8.99 13.18 23.93
CA ILE A 23 9.96 13.98 24.68
C ILE A 23 9.24 15.26 25.12
N GLY A 24 8.49 15.18 26.22
CA GLY A 24 7.65 16.30 26.67
C GLY A 24 8.44 17.59 26.93
N ASN A 25 7.89 18.74 26.53
CA ASN A 25 7.62 19.87 27.43
C ASN A 25 6.96 21.06 26.72
N SER A 26 5.86 21.53 27.31
CA SER A 26 5.79 22.87 27.94
C SER A 26 6.57 23.99 27.28
N GLY A 27 5.89 24.90 26.58
CA GLY A 27 6.47 26.20 26.24
C GLY A 27 5.83 26.82 25.01
N GLY A 28 4.92 27.76 25.22
CA GLY A 28 4.24 28.48 24.15
C GLY A 28 5.21 29.03 23.11
N LYS A 29 5.00 28.67 21.85
CA LYS A 29 5.56 29.37 20.68
C LYS A 29 4.62 29.17 19.49
N LYS A 30 4.20 30.32 18.95
CA LYS A 30 3.52 30.63 17.68
C LYS A 30 3.00 29.42 16.88
N LYS A 31 1.70 29.44 16.56
CA LYS A 31 1.02 28.59 15.58
C LYS A 31 1.75 28.62 14.22
N LYS A 32 2.84 27.86 14.08
CA LYS A 32 3.22 27.33 12.78
C LYS A 32 2.10 26.37 12.39
N ALA A 33 1.65 26.40 11.13
CA ALA A 33 0.70 25.42 10.62
C ALA A 33 1.19 24.04 11.07
N GLN A 34 0.38 23.33 11.85
CA GLN A 34 0.80 22.01 12.32
C GLN A 34 1.12 21.17 11.08
N PRO A 35 2.27 20.47 11.05
CA PRO A 35 2.56 19.58 9.94
C PRO A 35 1.39 18.62 9.77
N GLU A 36 0.98 18.38 8.53
CA GLU A 36 -0.15 17.49 8.25
C GLU A 36 0.17 16.09 8.80
N ARG A 37 -0.80 15.50 9.51
CA ARG A 37 -0.67 14.19 10.16
C ARG A 37 -0.25 13.13 9.13
N PRO A 38 0.80 12.33 9.40
CA PRO A 38 1.20 11.24 8.52
C PRO A 38 0.04 10.28 8.27
N ASN A 39 -0.19 9.92 7.01
CA ASN A 39 -1.27 9.05 6.56
C ASN A 39 -0.72 7.97 5.62
N PHE A 40 -0.45 6.77 6.17
CA PHE A 40 0.11 5.65 5.42
C PHE A 40 -0.71 5.27 4.19
N LEU A 41 -2.04 5.37 4.28
CA LEU A 41 -2.92 5.05 3.16
C LEU A 41 -2.69 6.02 1.99
N ALA A 42 -2.65 7.31 2.27
CA ALA A 42 -2.49 8.35 1.24
C ALA A 42 -1.06 8.44 0.71
N GLU A 43 -0.06 8.24 1.59
CA GLU A 43 1.35 8.44 1.27
C GLU A 43 2.02 7.19 0.69
N VAL A 44 1.52 5.99 1.01
CA VAL A 44 2.13 4.72 0.58
C VAL A 44 1.16 3.88 -0.24
N ILE A 45 0.02 3.48 0.35
CA ILE A 45 -0.87 2.49 -0.28
C ILE A 45 -1.47 3.00 -1.59
N ARG A 46 -2.03 4.20 -1.61
CA ARG A 46 -2.66 4.76 -2.83
C ARG A 46 -1.65 4.93 -3.97
N PRO A 47 -0.47 5.54 -3.78
CA PRO A 47 0.56 5.60 -4.83
C PRO A 47 0.97 4.23 -5.37
N VAL A 48 1.11 3.22 -4.50
CA VAL A 48 1.43 1.84 -4.91
C VAL A 48 0.34 1.24 -5.78
N LEU A 49 -0.92 1.39 -5.38
CA LEU A 49 -2.05 0.86 -6.15
C LEU A 49 -2.28 1.62 -7.46
N ASP A 50 -2.11 2.94 -7.45
CA ASP A 50 -2.32 3.78 -8.62
C ASP A 50 -1.24 3.52 -9.69
N ALA A 51 0.00 3.23 -9.28
CA ALA A 51 1.07 2.83 -10.18
C ALA A 51 0.76 1.54 -10.96
N LEU A 52 -0.06 0.63 -10.40
CA LEU A 52 -0.46 -0.61 -11.10
C LEU A 52 -1.29 -0.33 -12.36
N VAL A 53 -2.01 0.79 -12.41
CA VAL A 53 -2.80 1.17 -13.59
C VAL A 53 -1.90 1.39 -14.80
N GLU A 54 -0.72 1.96 -14.58
CA GLU A 54 0.26 2.25 -15.64
C GLU A 54 1.17 1.06 -15.92
N GLN A 55 1.51 0.28 -14.89
CA GLN A 55 2.41 -0.87 -15.03
C GLN A 55 1.74 -2.13 -15.59
N LEU A 56 0.44 -2.29 -15.34
CA LEU A 56 -0.36 -3.47 -15.68
C LEU A 56 -1.71 -3.08 -16.33
N PRO A 57 -1.70 -2.25 -17.39
CA PRO A 57 -2.92 -1.75 -18.02
C PRO A 57 -3.87 -2.87 -18.50
N GLU A 58 -3.31 -4.02 -18.86
CA GLU A 58 -4.02 -5.18 -19.41
C GLU A 58 -4.88 -5.94 -18.40
N TYR A 59 -4.69 -5.69 -17.09
CA TYR A 59 -5.42 -6.38 -16.02
C TYR A 59 -6.64 -5.61 -15.49
N GLY A 60 -6.85 -4.36 -15.92
CA GLY A 60 -8.04 -3.57 -15.55
C GLY A 60 -8.02 -3.06 -14.11
N PHE A 61 -6.85 -2.68 -13.60
CA PHE A 61 -6.74 -1.90 -12.37
C PHE A 61 -7.41 -0.53 -12.51
N SER A 62 -7.80 0.07 -11.40
CA SER A 62 -8.39 1.42 -11.35
C SER A 62 -7.72 2.23 -10.26
N LYS A 63 -7.56 3.53 -10.51
CA LYS A 63 -7.03 4.45 -9.50
C LYS A 63 -7.89 4.42 -8.24
N THR A 64 -7.22 4.50 -7.11
CA THR A 64 -7.83 4.62 -5.80
C THR A 64 -8.62 5.93 -5.69
N THR A 65 -9.58 5.95 -4.77
CA THR A 65 -10.39 7.14 -4.49
C THR A 65 -10.26 7.48 -3.02
N ASP A 66 -10.78 8.65 -2.63
CA ASP A 66 -10.79 9.06 -1.23
C ASP A 66 -11.58 8.12 -0.31
N LYS A 67 -12.47 7.30 -0.90
CA LYS A 67 -13.27 6.29 -0.21
C LYS A 67 -12.54 4.94 -0.06
N TYR A 68 -11.38 4.77 -0.67
CA TYR A 68 -10.60 3.55 -0.53
C TYR A 68 -10.16 3.42 0.93
N ALA A 69 -10.38 2.24 1.50
CA ALA A 69 -10.06 1.93 2.88
C ALA A 69 -9.64 0.46 3.01
N MET A 70 -8.94 0.17 4.11
CA MET A 70 -8.60 -1.18 4.52
C MET A 70 -9.88 -1.99 4.77
N TYR A 71 -9.85 -3.29 4.47
CA TYR A 71 -10.95 -4.19 4.79
C TYR A 71 -10.42 -5.45 5.46
N GLY A 72 -10.84 -5.69 6.70
CA GLY A 72 -10.21 -6.66 7.57
C GLY A 72 -8.74 -6.29 7.77
N ASP A 73 -7.85 -7.26 7.65
CA ASP A 73 -6.40 -7.08 7.85
C ASP A 73 -5.64 -6.64 6.59
N TYR A 74 -6.36 -6.26 5.52
CA TYR A 74 -5.75 -6.02 4.22
C TYR A 74 -6.23 -4.75 3.52
N TYR A 75 -5.28 -4.02 2.93
CA TYR A 75 -5.53 -3.12 1.81
C TYR A 75 -5.74 -3.96 0.55
N ARG A 76 -7.00 -4.20 0.19
CA ARG A 76 -7.37 -5.11 -0.88
C ARG A 76 -6.97 -4.59 -2.27
N ILE A 77 -6.35 -5.47 -3.05
CA ILE A 77 -5.93 -5.24 -4.43
C ILE A 77 -6.96 -5.90 -5.34
N LYS A 78 -7.68 -5.08 -6.09
CA LYS A 78 -8.70 -5.52 -7.04
C LYS A 78 -8.34 -5.10 -8.46
N ALA A 79 -8.61 -5.97 -9.41
CA ALA A 79 -8.52 -5.70 -10.83
C ALA A 79 -9.90 -5.96 -11.45
N GLY A 80 -10.60 -4.89 -11.82
CA GLY A 80 -12.05 -4.92 -12.05
C GLY A 80 -12.80 -5.53 -10.85
N ILE A 81 -13.54 -6.63 -11.10
CA ILE A 81 -14.30 -7.35 -10.07
C ILE A 81 -13.47 -8.40 -9.31
N VAL A 82 -12.25 -8.69 -9.77
CA VAL A 82 -11.45 -9.79 -9.24
C VAL A 82 -10.59 -9.30 -8.06
N LEU A 83 -10.76 -9.93 -6.89
CA LEU A 83 -9.86 -9.76 -5.75
C LEU A 83 -8.64 -10.67 -5.92
N ILE A 84 -7.46 -10.08 -6.08
CA ILE A 84 -6.21 -10.83 -6.33
C ILE A 84 -5.39 -10.99 -5.06
N GLY A 85 -5.38 -9.97 -4.21
CA GLY A 85 -4.58 -10.00 -3.00
C GLY A 85 -4.87 -8.83 -2.09
N GLY A 86 -3.99 -8.64 -1.12
CA GLY A 86 -4.01 -7.48 -0.26
C GLY A 86 -2.66 -7.21 0.35
N PHE A 87 -2.41 -5.95 0.69
CA PHE A 87 -1.27 -5.57 1.50
C PHE A 87 -1.62 -5.60 2.97
N SER A 88 -0.79 -6.25 3.77
CA SER A 88 -0.63 -5.98 5.19
C SER A 88 0.64 -5.17 5.41
N VAL A 89 0.74 -4.54 6.58
CA VAL A 89 1.88 -3.67 6.94
C VAL A 89 2.61 -4.33 8.11
N ASP A 90 3.93 -4.48 8.02
CA ASP A 90 4.76 -4.94 9.14
C ASP A 90 5.10 -3.78 10.10
N ASP A 91 5.75 -4.10 11.23
CA ASP A 91 6.12 -3.12 12.26
C ASP A 91 7.08 -2.02 11.75
N ASP A 92 7.81 -2.29 10.66
CA ASP A 92 8.75 -1.36 10.02
C ASP A 92 8.11 -0.60 8.85
N PHE A 93 6.78 -0.57 8.77
CA PHE A 93 6.00 -0.01 7.66
C PHE A 93 6.23 -0.69 6.30
N GLY A 94 6.84 -1.87 6.28
CA GLY A 94 7.03 -2.68 5.08
C GLY A 94 5.72 -3.25 4.56
N LEU A 95 5.59 -3.29 3.22
CA LEU A 95 4.41 -3.87 2.57
C LEU A 95 4.59 -5.37 2.35
N LEU A 96 3.67 -6.16 2.89
CA LEU A 96 3.57 -7.59 2.62
C LEU A 96 2.37 -7.84 1.71
N PHE A 97 2.63 -8.33 0.49
CA PHE A 97 1.59 -8.82 -0.39
C PHE A 97 1.19 -10.24 0.00
N THR A 98 -0.11 -10.48 0.18
CA THR A 98 -0.67 -11.81 0.35
C THR A 98 -1.73 -12.07 -0.72
N PRO A 99 -1.64 -13.17 -1.49
CA PRO A 99 -2.71 -13.53 -2.42
C PRO A 99 -3.98 -13.91 -1.65
N LEU A 100 -5.11 -13.37 -2.08
CA LEU A 100 -6.41 -13.57 -1.45
C LEU A 100 -7.38 -14.26 -2.42
N PHE A 101 -8.18 -15.19 -1.90
CA PHE A 101 -9.28 -15.85 -2.60
C PHE A 101 -10.54 -15.79 -1.73
N HIS A 102 -11.63 -15.23 -2.26
CA HIS A 102 -12.84 -14.90 -1.48
C HIS A 102 -12.57 -14.14 -0.18
N GLY A 103 -11.55 -13.26 -0.20
CA GLY A 103 -11.15 -12.46 0.96
C GLY A 103 -10.30 -13.20 1.99
N LYS A 104 -9.97 -14.48 1.76
CA LYS A 104 -9.12 -15.30 2.64
C LYS A 104 -7.72 -15.46 2.04
N PRO A 105 -6.65 -15.43 2.85
CA PRO A 105 -5.30 -15.76 2.40
C PRO A 105 -5.24 -17.16 1.79
N CYS A 106 -4.66 -17.27 0.60
CA CYS A 106 -4.52 -18.54 -0.12
C CYS A 106 -3.07 -18.87 -0.51
N GLY A 107 -2.10 -18.14 0.05
CA GLY A 107 -0.68 -18.33 -0.19
C GLY A 107 0.16 -17.59 0.85
N LYS A 108 1.48 -17.75 0.78
CA LYS A 108 2.39 -17.07 1.70
C LYS A 108 2.44 -15.57 1.37
N GLY A 109 2.42 -14.76 2.42
CA GLY A 109 2.75 -13.36 2.33
C GLY A 109 4.22 -13.19 1.92
N GLN A 110 4.50 -12.20 1.10
CA GLN A 110 5.87 -11.84 0.71
C GLN A 110 6.06 -10.33 0.77
N LYS A 111 7.23 -9.92 1.24
CA LYS A 111 7.60 -8.50 1.30
C LYS A 111 7.82 -7.97 -0.11
N ILE A 112 7.27 -6.79 -0.36
CA ILE A 112 7.38 -6.07 -1.62
C ILE A 112 8.19 -4.81 -1.39
N THR A 113 9.31 -4.69 -2.10
CA THR A 113 10.25 -3.56 -1.98
C THR A 113 10.19 -2.62 -3.16
N ASP A 114 9.69 -3.07 -4.31
CA ASP A 114 9.57 -2.25 -5.51
C ASP A 114 8.36 -2.63 -6.36
N SER A 115 8.00 -1.71 -7.26
CA SER A 115 6.80 -1.85 -8.07
C SER A 115 6.95 -2.87 -9.21
N GLN A 116 8.16 -3.22 -9.64
CA GLN A 116 8.37 -4.25 -10.65
C GLN A 116 8.17 -5.64 -10.04
N GLN A 117 8.74 -5.86 -8.86
CA GLN A 117 8.52 -7.07 -8.07
C GLN A 117 7.03 -7.29 -7.81
N LEU A 118 6.30 -6.24 -7.42
CA LEU A 118 4.85 -6.31 -7.25
C LEU A 118 4.14 -6.72 -8.55
N ALA A 119 4.50 -6.11 -9.67
CA ALA A 119 3.87 -6.39 -10.95
C ALA A 119 4.09 -7.86 -11.38
N ASP A 120 5.32 -8.37 -11.24
CA ASP A 120 5.67 -9.75 -11.58
C ASP A 120 4.93 -10.76 -10.72
N VAL A 121 4.77 -10.44 -9.43
CA VAL A 121 3.97 -11.23 -8.49
C VAL A 121 2.51 -11.26 -8.91
N LEU A 122 1.93 -10.11 -9.22
CA LEU A 122 0.53 -10.02 -9.63
C LEU A 122 0.29 -10.79 -10.93
N ARG A 123 1.17 -10.66 -11.94
CA ARG A 123 1.12 -11.43 -13.19
C ARG A 123 1.08 -12.93 -12.93
N LYS A 124 1.98 -13.44 -12.11
CA LYS A 124 1.99 -14.86 -11.71
C LYS A 124 0.69 -15.28 -11.03
N GLU A 125 0.11 -14.44 -10.18
CA GLU A 125 -1.16 -14.73 -9.53
C GLU A 125 -2.34 -14.74 -10.52
N PHE A 126 -2.34 -13.88 -11.54
CA PHE A 126 -3.35 -13.93 -12.61
C PHE A 126 -3.22 -15.17 -13.49
N GLU A 127 -2.00 -15.52 -13.89
CA GLU A 127 -1.71 -16.73 -14.68
C GLU A 127 -2.18 -17.99 -13.95
N LYS A 128 -1.85 -18.12 -12.66
CA LYS A 128 -2.31 -19.24 -11.81
C LYS A 128 -3.84 -19.37 -11.78
N ARG A 129 -4.54 -18.23 -11.79
CA ARG A 129 -6.01 -18.17 -11.71
C ARG A 129 -6.69 -18.33 -13.07
N LYS A 130 -5.94 -18.48 -14.16
CA LYS A 130 -6.45 -18.51 -15.55
C LYS A 130 -7.41 -17.35 -15.84
N VAL A 131 -7.20 -16.19 -15.22
CA VAL A 131 -8.07 -15.03 -15.44
C VAL A 131 -7.85 -14.58 -16.87
N LYS A 132 -8.90 -14.68 -17.70
CA LYS A 132 -8.85 -14.21 -19.09
C LYS A 132 -8.53 -12.72 -19.09
N MET A 133 -7.40 -12.36 -19.70
CA MET A 133 -7.04 -10.97 -19.95
C MET A 133 -8.08 -10.36 -20.88
N LYS A 134 -8.47 -9.11 -20.67
CA LYS A 134 -9.34 -8.42 -21.62
C LYS A 134 -8.51 -8.20 -22.90
N THR A 135 -8.87 -8.94 -23.96
CA THR A 135 -8.42 -8.70 -25.33
C THR A 135 -9.09 -7.46 -25.88
#